data_AF-N9L5U2-F1
#
_entry.id   AF-N9L5U2-F1
#
_cell.length_a   1.000
_cell.length_b   1.000
_cell.length_c   1.000
_cell.angle_alpha   90.00
_cell.angle_beta   90.00
_cell.angle_gamma   90.00
#
_symmetry.space_group_name_H-M   'P 1'
#
loop_
_entity.id
_entity.type
_entity.pdbx_description
1 polymer ?
#
loop_
_entity_poly.entity_id
_entity_poly.type
_entity_poly.pdbx_seq_one_letter_code
_entity_poly.pdbx_strand_id
1 'polypeptide(L)'
;MQLETFNQLGTVEASQVLQSCVHIPTWMSKLLQQRPYLSIEQFYQTATEQAQTWQWPEISAALAQHPRIGEKKAAAVLSEKEQQFSQREQAQVETDAVVQLALYQGNLDYEHKFGHIFLIRAAGRSGQQILSELQRRLLNTVEQEQAEVKQQLAEIALIRLKQEIQ
;
A
#
# COMPACT_ATOMS: atom_id res chain seq x y z
N MET A 1 1.19 14.10 12.34
CA MET A 1 0.52 14.53 13.60
C MET A 1 1.17 13.81 14.75
N GLN A 2 1.08 14.34 15.97
CA GLN A 2 1.59 13.63 17.15
C GLN A 2 0.61 12.52 17.60
N LEU A 3 1.12 11.45 18.20
CA LEU A 3 0.30 10.34 18.71
C LEU A 3 -0.78 10.81 19.69
N GLU A 4 -0.47 11.75 20.56
CA GLU A 4 -1.42 12.30 21.55
C GLU A 4 -2.61 12.96 20.85
N THR A 5 -2.36 13.65 19.73
CA THR A 5 -3.42 14.21 18.90
C THR A 5 -4.30 13.11 18.34
N PHE A 6 -3.70 12.06 17.77
CA PHE A 6 -4.45 10.92 17.22
C PHE A 6 -5.31 10.20 18.28
N ASN A 7 -4.78 10.06 19.50
CA ASN A 7 -5.51 9.47 20.63
C ASN A 7 -6.76 10.28 21.02
N GLN A 8 -6.77 11.59 20.78
CA GLN A 8 -7.87 12.48 21.16
C GLN A 8 -8.89 12.71 20.04
N LEU A 9 -8.57 12.36 18.79
CA LEU A 9 -9.48 12.53 17.65
C LEU A 9 -10.79 11.76 17.85
N GLY A 10 -11.88 12.35 17.32
CA GLY A 10 -13.15 11.63 17.19
C GLY A 10 -12.98 10.39 16.30
N THR A 11 -13.80 9.36 16.52
CA THR A 11 -13.69 8.09 15.77
C THR A 11 -13.74 8.28 14.26
N VAL A 12 -14.56 9.21 13.75
CA VAL A 12 -14.68 9.51 12.32
C VAL A 12 -13.38 10.09 11.76
N GLU A 13 -12.82 11.10 12.43
CA GLU A 13 -11.57 11.76 12.01
C GLU A 13 -10.38 10.79 12.07
N ALA A 14 -10.27 10.03 13.16
CA ALA A 14 -9.24 9.02 13.31
C ALA A 14 -9.35 7.92 12.25
N SER A 15 -10.57 7.53 11.86
CA SER A 15 -10.80 6.58 10.77
C SER A 15 -10.30 7.12 9.43
N GLN A 16 -10.56 8.39 9.12
CA GLN A 16 -10.11 9.02 7.86
C GLN A 16 -8.58 9.06 7.76
N VAL A 17 -7.89 9.34 8.87
CA VAL A 17 -6.41 9.30 8.93
C VAL A 17 -5.91 7.90 8.57
N LEU A 18 -6.44 6.85 9.20
CA LEU A 18 -6.04 5.47 8.93
C LEU A 18 -6.42 5.01 7.51
N GLN A 19 -7.56 5.47 7.01
CA GLN A 19 -8.04 5.12 5.66
C GLN A 19 -7.09 5.60 4.56
N SER A 20 -6.46 6.77 4.75
CA SER A 20 -5.45 7.27 3.81
C SER A 20 -4.20 6.38 3.74
N CYS A 21 -3.95 5.55 4.76
CA CYS A 21 -2.84 4.60 4.78
C CYS A 21 -3.16 3.33 3.99
N VAL A 22 -4.34 2.72 4.24
CA VAL A 22 -4.83 1.52 3.53
C VAL A 22 -6.33 1.33 3.72
N HIS A 23 -7.02 0.86 2.67
CA HIS A 23 -8.47 0.57 2.70
C HIS A 23 -8.78 -0.84 3.22
N ILE A 24 -8.35 -1.15 4.44
CA ILE A 24 -8.68 -2.41 5.13
C ILE A 24 -9.48 -2.08 6.40
N PRO A 25 -10.83 -2.17 6.37
CA PRO A 25 -11.70 -1.76 7.48
C PRO A 25 -11.41 -2.45 8.81
N THR A 26 -11.07 -3.73 8.78
CA THR A 26 -10.76 -4.52 9.98
C THR A 26 -9.50 -3.99 10.69
N TRP A 27 -8.46 -3.67 9.93
CA TRP A 27 -7.22 -3.09 10.44
C TRP A 27 -7.47 -1.73 11.10
N MET A 28 -8.21 -0.85 10.42
CA MET A 28 -8.58 0.46 10.97
C MET A 28 -9.38 0.32 12.26
N SER A 29 -10.40 -0.54 12.26
CA SER A 29 -11.23 -0.78 13.43
C SER A 29 -10.42 -1.28 14.62
N LYS A 30 -9.50 -2.23 14.39
CA LYS A 30 -8.62 -2.78 15.43
C LYS A 30 -7.70 -1.74 16.03
N LEU A 31 -7.14 -0.84 15.21
CA LEU A 31 -6.32 0.25 15.70
C LEU A 31 -7.11 1.28 16.53
N LEU A 32 -8.32 1.62 16.08
CA LEU A 32 -9.17 2.58 16.78
C LEU A 32 -9.66 2.05 18.14
N GLN A 33 -9.95 0.75 18.23
CA GLN A 33 -10.40 0.08 19.46
C GLN A 33 -9.33 0.00 20.55
N GLN A 34 -8.05 0.10 20.19
CA GLN A 34 -6.93 0.02 21.13
C GLN A 34 -6.42 1.39 21.60
N ARG A 35 -7.06 2.48 21.17
CA ARG A 35 -6.76 3.81 21.71
C ARG A 35 -7.22 3.90 23.18
N PRO A 36 -6.50 4.68 24.03
CA PRO A 36 -5.29 5.41 23.71
C PRO A 36 -4.04 4.52 23.72
N TYR A 37 -3.12 4.78 22.78
CA TYR A 37 -1.78 4.19 22.80
C TYR A 37 -0.86 4.96 23.73
N LEU A 38 -0.01 4.25 24.46
CA LEU A 38 0.93 4.83 25.44
C LEU A 38 2.25 5.31 24.81
N SER A 39 2.62 4.77 23.65
CA SER A 39 3.80 5.19 22.91
C SER A 39 3.66 4.93 21.40
N ILE A 40 4.50 5.59 20.60
CA ILE A 40 4.48 5.43 19.15
C ILE A 40 4.96 4.03 18.73
N GLU A 41 5.87 3.43 19.49
CA GLU A 41 6.34 2.06 19.28
C GLU A 41 5.21 1.06 19.50
N GLN A 42 4.43 1.21 20.56
CA GLN A 42 3.25 0.36 20.82
C GLN A 42 2.26 0.47 19.66
N PHE A 43 2.02 1.69 19.16
CA PHE A 43 1.12 1.92 18.04
C PHE A 43 1.60 1.22 16.76
N TYR A 44 2.86 1.40 16.37
CA TYR A 44 3.42 0.74 15.18
C TYR A 44 3.53 -0.77 15.30
N GLN A 45 3.84 -1.29 16.49
CA GLN A 45 3.86 -2.72 16.74
C GLN A 45 2.45 -3.30 16.53
N THR A 46 1.43 -2.67 17.14
CA THR A 46 0.03 -3.09 16.98
C THR A 46 -0.37 -3.07 15.50
N ALA A 47 -0.03 -2.00 14.77
CA ALA A 47 -0.31 -1.88 13.34
C ALA A 47 0.36 -2.98 12.51
N THR A 48 1.59 -3.36 12.85
CA THR A 48 2.35 -4.41 12.18
C THR A 48 1.74 -5.78 12.45
N GLU A 49 1.43 -6.09 13.72
CA GLU A 49 0.80 -7.35 14.11
C GLU A 49 -0.59 -7.52 13.46
N GLN A 50 -1.40 -6.45 13.42
CA GLN A 50 -2.70 -6.52 12.75
C GLN A 50 -2.56 -6.75 11.24
N ALA A 51 -1.55 -6.17 10.59
CA ALA A 51 -1.31 -6.40 9.16
C ALA A 51 -0.96 -7.85 8.82
N GLN A 52 -0.34 -8.59 9.75
CA GLN A 52 -0.08 -10.02 9.59
C GLN A 52 -1.35 -10.86 9.57
N THR A 53 -2.48 -10.35 10.04
CA THR A 53 -3.75 -11.08 10.09
C THR A 53 -4.62 -10.92 8.83
N TRP A 54 -4.26 -9.99 7.93
CA TRP A 54 -5.03 -9.71 6.72
C TRP A 54 -5.24 -10.94 5.86
N GLN A 55 -6.47 -11.07 5.33
CA GLN A 55 -6.85 -12.14 4.43
C GLN A 55 -6.99 -11.64 3.00
N TRP A 56 -6.88 -12.56 2.04
CA TRP A 56 -6.90 -12.20 0.62
C TRP A 56 -8.12 -11.38 0.17
N PRO A 57 -9.37 -11.64 0.62
CA PRO A 57 -10.51 -10.83 0.21
C PRO A 57 -10.38 -9.35 0.59
N GLU A 58 -9.79 -9.05 1.75
CA GLU A 58 -9.57 -7.68 2.22
C GLU A 58 -8.46 -7.00 1.42
N ILE A 59 -7.38 -7.74 1.16
CA ILE A 59 -6.24 -7.27 0.35
C ILE A 59 -6.71 -6.97 -1.07
N SER A 60 -7.41 -7.91 -1.72
CA SER A 60 -7.92 -7.76 -3.08
C SER A 60 -8.88 -6.57 -3.22
N ALA A 61 -9.76 -6.35 -2.24
CA ALA A 61 -10.63 -5.17 -2.21
C ALA A 61 -9.84 -3.86 -2.06
N ALA A 62 -8.78 -3.85 -1.24
CA ALA A 62 -7.90 -2.69 -1.12
C ALA A 62 -7.16 -2.41 -2.44
N LEU A 63 -6.63 -3.43 -3.11
CA LEU A 63 -5.90 -3.31 -4.38
C LEU A 63 -6.74 -2.64 -5.49
N ALA A 64 -8.05 -2.85 -5.51
CA ALA A 64 -8.94 -2.23 -6.49
C ALA A 64 -8.93 -0.69 -6.46
N GLN A 65 -8.42 -0.10 -5.36
CA GLN A 65 -8.30 1.35 -5.19
C GLN A 65 -6.89 1.88 -5.48
N HIS A 66 -5.90 0.99 -5.71
CA HIS A 66 -4.52 1.39 -5.92
C HIS A 66 -4.25 1.80 -7.38
N PRO A 67 -3.41 2.81 -7.62
CA PRO A 67 -2.95 3.15 -8.96
C PRO A 67 -1.93 2.12 -9.46
N ARG A 68 -1.89 1.93 -10.78
CA ARG A 68 -0.86 1.13 -11.44
C ARG A 68 0.50 1.84 -11.35
N ILE A 69 1.58 1.05 -11.28
CA ILE A 69 2.94 1.58 -11.33
C ILE A 69 3.24 2.06 -12.76
N GLY A 70 3.75 3.28 -12.88
CA GLY A 70 4.10 3.89 -14.18
C GLY A 70 2.95 4.63 -14.86
N GLU A 71 1.72 4.54 -14.34
CA GLU A 71 0.59 5.34 -14.82
C GLU A 71 0.42 6.60 -13.95
N LYS A 72 0.65 7.78 -14.55
CA LYS A 72 0.51 9.08 -13.86
C LYS A 72 -0.96 9.50 -13.64
N LYS A 73 -1.92 8.81 -14.27
CA LYS A 73 -3.35 9.03 -14.08
C LYS A 73 -3.92 7.79 -13.43
N ALA A 74 -4.14 7.83 -12.12
CA ALA A 74 -4.85 6.78 -11.42
C ALA A 74 -6.24 6.59 -12.04
N ALA A 75 -6.67 5.35 -12.21
CA ALA A 75 -8.06 5.03 -12.59
C ALA A 75 -9.06 5.26 -11.43
N ALA A 76 -8.57 5.54 -10.22
CA ALA A 76 -9.36 5.68 -9.01
C ALA A 76 -9.47 7.14 -8.52
N VAL A 77 -10.63 7.48 -7.94
CA VAL A 77 -10.87 8.74 -7.22
C VAL A 77 -10.12 8.67 -5.87
N LEU A 78 -8.82 8.89 -5.91
CA LEU A 78 -7.99 9.02 -4.70
C LEU A 78 -8.24 10.37 -4.03
N SER A 79 -8.27 10.42 -2.70
CA SER A 79 -8.18 11.66 -1.95
C SER A 79 -6.84 12.38 -2.25
N GLU A 80 -6.79 13.69 -2.02
CA GLU A 80 -5.55 14.48 -2.21
C GLU A 80 -4.37 13.87 -1.44
N LYS A 81 -4.64 13.30 -0.26
CA LYS A 81 -3.63 12.68 0.58
C LYS A 81 -3.05 11.41 -0.03
N GLU A 82 -3.91 10.54 -0.55
CA GLU A 82 -3.48 9.31 -1.21
C GLU A 82 -2.74 9.60 -2.52
N GLN A 83 -3.14 10.65 -3.23
CA GLN A 83 -2.39 11.14 -4.40
C GLN A 83 -0.98 11.59 -3.99
N GLN A 84 -0.84 12.34 -2.88
CA GLN A 84 0.48 12.74 -2.37
C GLN A 84 1.34 11.54 -1.97
N PHE A 85 0.77 10.51 -1.33
CA PHE A 85 1.51 9.28 -1.03
C PHE A 85 1.99 8.60 -2.30
N SER A 86 1.09 8.36 -3.25
CA SER A 86 1.44 7.71 -4.52
C SER A 86 2.52 8.48 -5.28
N GLN A 87 2.45 9.82 -5.32
CA GLN A 87 3.45 10.65 -5.97
C GLN A 87 4.83 10.53 -5.30
N ARG A 88 4.89 10.56 -3.96
CA ARG A 88 6.15 10.39 -3.22
C ARG A 88 6.72 8.99 -3.36
N GLU A 89 5.87 7.97 -3.32
CA GLU A 89 6.26 6.56 -3.46
C GLU A 89 6.87 6.27 -4.85
N GLN A 90 6.35 6.92 -5.89
CA GLN A 90 6.83 6.75 -7.26
C GLN A 90 7.83 7.81 -7.73
N ALA A 91 8.23 8.76 -6.88
CA ALA A 91 9.07 9.90 -7.26
C ALA A 91 10.45 9.49 -7.84
N GLN A 92 10.97 8.34 -7.41
CA GLN A 92 12.27 7.81 -7.85
C GLN A 92 12.15 6.75 -8.95
N VAL A 93 10.93 6.48 -9.41
CA VAL A 93 10.68 5.53 -10.49
C VAL A 93 10.97 6.22 -11.83
N GLU A 94 12.26 6.38 -12.11
CA GLU A 94 12.73 6.80 -13.42
C GLU A 94 12.64 5.61 -14.38
N THR A 95 12.03 5.86 -15.53
CA THR A 95 11.86 4.88 -16.60
C THR A 95 12.30 5.52 -17.90
N ASP A 96 13.21 4.86 -18.62
CA ASP A 96 13.39 5.15 -20.03
C ASP A 96 12.21 4.57 -20.83
N ALA A 97 12.10 4.93 -22.11
CA ALA A 97 10.98 4.50 -22.96
C ALA A 97 10.88 2.97 -23.09
N VAL A 98 12.01 2.25 -23.01
CA VAL A 98 12.03 0.78 -23.12
C VAL A 98 11.48 0.16 -21.84
N VAL A 99 11.94 0.63 -20.68
CA VAL A 99 11.45 0.19 -19.36
C VAL A 99 9.97 0.52 -19.20
N GLN A 100 9.53 1.70 -19.64
CA GLN A 100 8.12 2.09 -19.56
C GLN A 100 7.22 1.15 -20.38
N LEU A 101 7.62 0.80 -21.61
CA LEU A 101 6.87 -0.14 -22.45
C LEU A 101 6.85 -1.54 -21.83
N ALA A 102 7.98 -2.00 -21.29
CA ALA A 102 8.08 -3.30 -20.65
C ALA A 102 7.25 -3.38 -19.36
N LEU A 103 7.20 -2.32 -18.55
CA LEU A 103 6.32 -2.23 -17.39
C LEU A 103 4.85 -2.24 -17.80
N TYR A 104 4.49 -1.51 -18.85
CA TYR A 104 3.11 -1.52 -19.35
C TYR A 104 2.67 -2.94 -19.75
N GLN A 105 3.46 -3.62 -20.59
CA GLN A 105 3.15 -5.00 -20.99
C GLN A 105 3.13 -5.96 -19.79
N GLY A 106 4.11 -5.86 -18.90
CA GLY A 106 4.18 -6.71 -17.72
C GLY A 106 2.99 -6.52 -16.76
N ASN A 107 2.47 -5.29 -16.60
CA ASN A 107 1.26 -5.04 -15.81
C ASN A 107 0.04 -5.74 -16.44
N LEU A 108 -0.10 -5.69 -17.76
CA LEU A 108 -1.19 -6.40 -18.47
C LEU A 108 -1.09 -7.92 -18.28
N ASP A 109 0.10 -8.48 -18.45
CA ASP A 109 0.34 -9.92 -18.28
C ASP A 109 0.06 -10.35 -16.83
N TYR A 110 0.44 -9.51 -15.87
CA TYR A 110 0.23 -9.75 -14.45
C TYR A 110 -1.25 -9.72 -14.09
N GLU A 111 -1.99 -8.70 -14.55
CA GLU A 111 -3.45 -8.61 -14.34
C GLU A 111 -4.18 -9.78 -14.99
N HIS A 112 -3.78 -10.19 -16.19
CA HIS A 112 -4.35 -11.36 -16.85
C HIS A 112 -4.10 -12.66 -16.07
N LYS A 113 -2.89 -12.83 -15.49
CA LYS A 113 -2.53 -14.04 -14.74
C LYS A 113 -3.19 -14.09 -13.37
N PHE A 114 -3.14 -13.01 -12.61
CA PHE A 114 -3.50 -13.00 -11.19
C PHE A 114 -4.85 -12.34 -10.89
N GLY A 115 -5.43 -11.59 -11.84
CA GLY A 115 -6.74 -10.95 -11.69
C GLY A 115 -6.73 -9.69 -10.82
N HIS A 116 -5.56 -9.13 -10.53
CA HIS A 116 -5.39 -7.87 -9.81
C HIS A 116 -4.15 -7.13 -10.29
N ILE A 117 -4.04 -5.84 -9.96
CA ILE A 117 -2.89 -5.01 -10.32
C ILE A 117 -1.59 -5.52 -9.68
N PHE A 118 -0.46 -5.20 -10.30
CA PHE A 118 0.86 -5.38 -9.71
C PHE A 118 1.11 -4.36 -8.60
N LEU A 119 1.24 -4.84 -7.35
CA LEU A 119 1.56 -4.00 -6.20
C LEU A 119 3.01 -4.22 -5.75
N ILE A 120 3.75 -3.14 -5.56
CA ILE A 120 5.09 -3.14 -4.97
C ILE A 120 5.34 -1.84 -4.20
N ARG A 121 6.09 -1.89 -3.09
CA ARG A 121 6.56 -0.70 -2.37
C ARG A 121 7.56 0.07 -3.23
N ALA A 122 7.12 1.07 -3.98
CA ALA A 122 7.97 1.73 -4.98
C ALA A 122 9.11 2.57 -4.38
N ALA A 123 8.94 3.12 -3.18
CA ALA A 123 9.92 4.02 -2.54
C ALA A 123 11.32 3.36 -2.48
N GLY A 124 12.35 4.03 -3.00
CA GLY A 124 13.72 3.52 -3.02
C GLY A 124 14.02 2.49 -4.12
N ARG A 125 13.11 2.27 -5.08
CA ARG A 125 13.32 1.36 -6.23
C ARG A 125 13.36 2.13 -7.54
N SER A 126 14.28 1.77 -8.43
CA SER A 126 14.30 2.26 -9.82
C SER A 126 13.25 1.53 -10.68
N GLY A 127 12.92 2.10 -11.84
CA GLY A 127 12.03 1.45 -12.81
C GLY A 127 12.52 0.07 -13.25
N GLN A 128 13.84 -0.10 -13.40
CA GLN A 128 14.46 -1.40 -13.74
C GLN A 128 14.30 -2.43 -12.62
N GLN A 129 14.48 -2.02 -11.35
CA GLN A 129 14.27 -2.91 -10.21
C GLN A 129 12.81 -3.35 -10.10
N ILE A 130 11.88 -2.43 -10.34
CA ILE A 130 10.44 -2.74 -10.38
C ILE A 130 10.13 -3.71 -11.52
N LEU A 131 10.68 -3.50 -12.71
CA LEU A 131 10.48 -4.40 -13.85
C LEU A 131 11.03 -5.80 -13.56
N SER A 132 12.21 -5.90 -12.95
CA SER A 132 12.78 -7.19 -12.54
C SER A 132 11.90 -7.92 -11.53
N GLU A 133 11.34 -7.21 -10.54
CA GLU A 133 10.39 -7.81 -9.60
C GLU A 133 9.09 -8.26 -10.27
N LEU A 134 8.55 -7.45 -11.19
CA LEU A 134 7.37 -7.80 -11.97
C LEU A 134 7.60 -9.09 -12.77
N GLN A 135 8.71 -9.17 -13.49
CA GLN A 135 9.08 -10.35 -14.28
C GLN A 135 9.32 -11.59 -13.40
N ARG A 136 9.98 -11.43 -12.25
CA ARG A 136 10.19 -12.54 -11.30
C ARG A 136 8.86 -13.04 -10.75
N ARG A 137 7.97 -12.14 -10.32
CA ARG A 137 6.68 -12.46 -9.70
C ARG A 137 5.67 -13.02 -10.69
N LEU A 138 5.80 -12.71 -11.97
CA LEU A 138 5.07 -13.40 -13.04
C LEU A 138 5.35 -14.91 -13.08
N LEU A 139 6.42 -15.40 -12.45
CA LEU A 139 6.72 -16.84 -12.34
C LEU A 139 6.11 -17.48 -11.08
N ASN A 140 5.59 -16.70 -10.14
CA ASN A 140 4.99 -17.21 -8.90
C ASN A 140 3.70 -18.03 -9.18
N THR A 141 3.38 -18.96 -8.27
CA THR A 141 2.01 -19.48 -8.14
C THR A 141 1.09 -18.40 -7.56
N VAL A 142 -0.22 -18.62 -7.62
CA VAL A 142 -1.20 -17.68 -7.04
C VAL A 142 -0.97 -17.50 -5.54
N GLU A 143 -0.71 -18.58 -4.81
CA GLU A 143 -0.53 -18.56 -3.36
C GLU A 143 0.74 -17.80 -2.94
N GLN A 144 1.83 -18.02 -3.68
CA GLN A 144 3.09 -17.31 -3.48
C GLN A 144 2.90 -15.82 -3.73
N GLU A 145 2.19 -15.47 -4.80
CA GLU A 145 1.95 -14.09 -5.16
C GLU A 145 1.05 -13.37 -4.14
N GLN A 146 -0.02 -14.01 -3.68
CA GLN A 146 -0.89 -13.45 -2.66
C GLN A 146 -0.14 -13.17 -1.35
N ALA A 147 0.75 -14.07 -0.94
CA ALA A 147 1.59 -13.87 0.24
C ALA A 147 2.55 -12.68 0.06
N GLU A 148 3.16 -12.53 -1.12
CA GLU A 148 4.07 -11.43 -1.40
C GLU A 148 3.34 -10.09 -1.52
N VAL A 149 2.17 -10.05 -2.16
CA VAL A 149 1.32 -8.86 -2.27
C VAL A 149 0.88 -8.39 -0.88
N LYS A 150 0.51 -9.32 0.02
CA LYS A 150 0.21 -9.00 1.42
C LYS A 150 1.38 -8.27 2.10
N GLN A 151 2.59 -8.79 1.94
CA GLN A 151 3.78 -8.16 2.50
C GLN A 151 4.00 -6.75 1.92
N GLN A 152 3.93 -6.60 0.59
CA GLN A 152 4.10 -5.31 -0.06
C GLN A 152 3.05 -4.28 0.40
N LEU A 153 1.79 -4.69 0.51
CA LEU A 153 0.71 -3.80 0.98
C LEU A 153 0.92 -3.38 2.44
N ALA A 154 1.33 -4.31 3.30
CA ALA A 154 1.62 -4.03 4.70
C ALA A 154 2.79 -3.05 4.85
N GLU A 155 3.87 -3.22 4.08
CA GLU A 155 4.99 -2.28 4.05
C GLU A 155 4.54 -0.87 3.67
N ILE A 156 3.72 -0.74 2.62
CA ILE A 156 3.18 0.55 2.16
C ILE A 156 2.32 1.19 3.25
N ALA A 157 1.37 0.44 3.82
CA ALA A 157 0.47 0.93 4.86
C ALA A 157 1.25 1.44 6.10
N LEU A 158 2.28 0.71 6.54
CA LEU A 158 3.10 1.09 7.68
C LEU A 158 4.00 2.30 7.39
N ILE A 159 4.53 2.42 6.17
CA ILE A 159 5.28 3.62 5.76
C ILE A 159 4.37 4.85 5.79
N ARG A 160 3.17 4.75 5.20
CA ARG A 160 2.18 5.84 5.23
C ARG A 160 1.78 6.20 6.66
N LEU A 161 1.54 5.20 7.51
CA LEU A 161 1.20 5.41 8.91
C LEU A 161 2.27 6.22 9.66
N LYS A 162 3.55 5.88 9.45
CA LYS A 162 4.70 6.60 10.05
C LYS A 162 4.90 8.02 9.52
N GLN A 163 4.38 8.31 8.32
CA GLN A 163 4.37 9.67 7.78
C GLN A 163 3.22 10.49 8.38
N GLU A 164 2.11 9.84 8.72
CA GLU A 164 0.94 10.52 9.28
C GLU A 164 1.01 10.77 10.76
N ILE A 165 1.48 9.81 11.54
CA ILE A 165 1.44 9.83 13.00
C ILE A 165 2.86 9.63 13.49
N GLN A 166 3.35 10.47 14.41
CA GLN A 166 4.69 10.43 15.00
C GLN A 166 4.61 10.52 16.51
#